data_AF-Q8U311-F1
#
_entry.id   AF-Q8U311-F1
#
_cell.length_a   1.000
_cell.length_b   1.000
_cell.length_c   1.000
_cell.angle_alpha   90.00
_cell.angle_beta   90.00
_cell.angle_gamma   90.00
#
_symmetry.space_group_name_H-M   'P 1'
#
loop_
_entity.id
_entity.type
_entity.pdbx_description
1 polymer ?
#
loop_
_entity_poly.entity_id
_entity_poly.type
_entity_poly.pdbx_seq_one_letter_code
_entity_poly.pdbx_strand_id
1 'polypeptide(L)'
;MMEILSFMFLTGGGLVMFFIAAFSETWIQRILALIGGILYAILGFIVAESISIDVRREKRTSDKRVILALTLLAFVINYYALSSYLKNYFAPLLLVGPGLLVGLRASLGRRKRKSK
;
A
#
# COMPACT_ATOMS: atom_id res chain seq x y z
N MET A 1 13.49 -5.73 -8.40
CA MET A 1 12.80 -7.04 -8.18
C MET A 1 11.83 -6.96 -7.01
N MET A 2 12.24 -6.42 -5.86
CA MET A 2 11.31 -6.16 -4.74
C MET A 2 10.27 -5.08 -5.09
N GLU A 3 10.56 -4.12 -5.96
CA GLU A 3 9.55 -3.15 -6.43
C GLU A 3 8.42 -3.82 -7.21
N ILE A 4 8.72 -4.85 -8.00
CA ILE A 4 7.71 -5.61 -8.77
C ILE A 4 6.81 -6.39 -7.82
N LEU A 5 7.38 -7.07 -6.81
CA LEU A 5 6.60 -7.72 -5.76
C LEU A 5 5.70 -6.72 -5.02
N SER A 6 6.27 -5.57 -4.67
CA SER A 6 5.55 -4.46 -4.03
C SER A 6 4.35 -4.01 -4.86
N PHE A 7 4.56 -3.82 -6.16
CA PHE A 7 3.52 -3.46 -7.10
C PHE A 7 2.42 -4.53 -7.17
N MET A 8 2.79 -5.81 -7.29
CA MET A 8 1.84 -6.93 -7.35
C MET A 8 0.99 -7.05 -6.07
N PHE A 9 1.60 -6.89 -4.89
CA PHE A 9 0.86 -6.92 -3.62
C PHE A 9 -0.05 -5.70 -3.43
N LEU A 10 0.39 -4.50 -3.84
CA LEU A 10 -0.43 -3.28 -3.73
C LEU A 10 -1.60 -3.29 -4.72
N THR A 11 -1.37 -3.65 -5.98
CA THR A 11 -2.44 -3.77 -6.99
C THR A 11 -3.37 -4.93 -6.70
N GLY A 12 -2.84 -6.10 -6.35
CA GLY A 12 -3.64 -7.26 -5.94
C GLY A 12 -4.47 -6.96 -4.70
N GLY A 13 -3.87 -6.36 -3.67
CA GLY A 13 -4.60 -5.89 -2.49
C GLY A 13 -5.66 -4.85 -2.83
N GLY A 14 -5.36 -3.92 -3.75
CA GLY A 14 -6.29 -2.87 -4.18
C GLY A 14 -7.52 -3.46 -4.88
N LEU A 15 -7.33 -4.45 -5.74
CA LEU A 15 -8.42 -5.18 -6.39
C LEU A 15 -9.30 -5.91 -5.37
N VAL A 16 -8.71 -6.53 -4.35
CA VAL A 16 -9.47 -7.16 -3.26
C VAL A 16 -10.31 -6.13 -2.50
N MET A 17 -9.79 -4.93 -2.28
CA MET A 17 -10.55 -3.84 -1.64
C MET A 17 -11.69 -3.35 -2.52
N PHE A 18 -11.48 -3.23 -3.84
CA PHE A 18 -12.56 -2.89 -4.76
C PHE A 18 -13.63 -3.99 -4.84
N PHE A 19 -13.22 -5.25 -4.75
CA PHE A 19 -14.16 -6.37 -4.64
C PHE A 19 -15.01 -6.24 -3.37
N ILE A 20 -14.40 -5.98 -2.21
CA ILE A 20 -15.14 -5.75 -0.96
C ILE A 20 -16.03 -4.51 -1.07
N ALA A 21 -15.56 -3.44 -1.70
CA ALA A 21 -16.37 -2.24 -1.91
C ALA A 21 -17.61 -2.52 -2.78
N ALA A 22 -17.51 -3.42 -3.75
CA ALA A 22 -18.64 -3.82 -4.58
C ALA A 22 -19.62 -4.75 -3.86
N PHE A 23 -19.11 -5.74 -3.10
CA PHE A 23 -19.91 -6.86 -2.58
C PHE A 23 -20.20 -6.82 -1.08
N SER A 24 -19.70 -5.83 -0.34
CA SER A 24 -20.01 -5.69 1.09
C SER A 24 -21.46 -5.27 1.33
N GLU A 25 -22.08 -5.89 2.35
CA GLU A 25 -23.46 -5.60 2.80
C GLU A 25 -23.56 -4.26 3.54
N THR A 26 -22.53 -3.86 4.29
CA THR A 26 -22.58 -2.62 5.07
C THR A 26 -21.97 -1.44 4.31
N TRP A 27 -22.66 -0.30 4.36
CA TRP A 27 -22.22 0.93 3.70
C TRP A 27 -20.85 1.44 4.20
N ILE A 28 -20.59 1.27 5.49
CA ILE A 28 -19.33 1.68 6.14
C ILE A 28 -18.15 0.89 5.58
N GLN A 29 -18.27 -0.44 5.48
CA GLN A 29 -17.23 -1.29 4.88
C GLN A 29 -17.00 -0.96 3.41
N ARG A 30 -18.06 -0.62 2.66
CA ARG A 30 -17.94 -0.20 1.25
C ARG A 30 -17.10 1.06 1.09
N ILE A 31 -17.39 2.10 1.87
CA ILE A 31 -16.63 3.36 1.81
C ILE A 31 -15.18 3.14 2.23
N LEU A 32 -14.95 2.43 3.34
CA LEU A 32 -13.60 2.14 3.83
C LEU A 32 -12.78 1.34 2.81
N ALA A 33 -13.38 0.32 2.21
CA ALA A 33 -12.73 -0.49 1.19
C ALA A 33 -12.49 0.31 -0.10
N LEU A 34 -13.40 1.21 -0.49
CA LEU A 34 -13.21 2.08 -1.66
C LEU A 34 -12.06 3.07 -1.45
N ILE A 35 -12.01 3.73 -0.29
CA ILE A 35 -10.90 4.61 0.09
C ILE A 35 -9.58 3.81 0.15
N GLY A 36 -9.62 2.63 0.78
CA GLY A 36 -8.48 1.74 0.91
C GLY A 36 -7.92 1.24 -0.43
N GLY A 37 -8.81 0.91 -1.37
CA GLY A 37 -8.46 0.53 -2.74
C GLY A 37 -7.84 1.68 -3.53
N ILE A 38 -8.39 2.90 -3.41
CA ILE A 38 -7.80 4.10 -4.04
C ILE A 38 -6.41 4.38 -3.49
N LEU A 39 -6.22 4.29 -2.15
CA LEU A 39 -4.91 4.47 -1.54
C LEU A 39 -3.88 3.45 -2.02
N TYR A 40 -4.29 2.19 -2.18
CA TYR A 40 -3.45 1.14 -2.75
C TYR A 40 -3.15 1.34 -4.24
N ALA A 41 -4.10 1.87 -5.02
CA ALA A 41 -3.86 2.24 -6.41
C ALA A 41 -2.84 3.38 -6.53
N ILE A 42 -2.94 4.41 -5.67
CA ILE A 42 -1.99 5.52 -5.62
C ILE A 42 -0.59 5.00 -5.23
N LEU A 43 -0.49 4.17 -4.19
CA LEU A 43 0.78 3.56 -3.79
C LEU A 43 1.36 2.66 -4.89
N GLY A 44 0.51 1.86 -5.55
CA GLY A 44 0.89 1.02 -6.69
C GLY A 44 1.42 1.86 -7.85
N PHE A 45 0.78 2.99 -8.16
CA PHE A 45 1.25 3.91 -9.20
C PHE A 45 2.60 4.55 -8.87
N ILE A 46 2.81 4.97 -7.61
CA ILE A 46 4.10 5.49 -7.14
C ILE A 46 5.21 4.43 -7.28
N VAL A 47 4.90 3.17 -6.94
CA VAL A 47 5.85 2.06 -7.12
C VAL A 47 6.09 1.76 -8.60
N ALA A 48 5.05 1.76 -9.44
CA ALA A 48 5.18 1.54 -10.88
C ALA A 48 6.02 2.64 -11.56
N GLU A 49 5.80 3.91 -11.21
CA GLU A 49 6.65 5.02 -11.65
C GLU A 49 8.10 4.80 -11.23
N SER A 50 8.34 4.30 -10.01
CA SER A 50 9.71 4.02 -9.55
C SER A 50 10.42 2.92 -10.33
N ILE A 51 9.67 1.94 -10.88
CA ILE A 51 10.20 0.88 -11.76
C ILE A 51 10.44 1.43 -13.17
N SER A 52 9.53 2.27 -13.68
CA SER A 52 9.62 2.85 -15.02
C SER A 52 10.73 3.90 -15.16
N ILE A 53 11.10 4.59 -14.08
CA ILE A 53 12.06 5.71 -14.07
C ILE A 53 13.46 5.27 -13.61
N ASP A 54 13.90 4.03 -13.90
CA ASP A 54 15.31 3.64 -13.68
C ASP A 54 16.32 4.50 -14.50
N VAL A 55 15.82 5.43 -15.35
CA VAL A 55 16.60 6.38 -16.16
C VAL A 55 16.79 7.78 -15.54
N ARG A 56 16.01 8.23 -14.55
CA ARG A 56 16.21 9.58 -13.96
C ARG A 56 16.03 9.61 -12.43
N ARG A 57 17.10 9.23 -11.74
CA ARG A 57 17.23 9.15 -10.27
C ARG A 57 17.06 10.44 -9.46
N GLU A 58 16.74 11.59 -10.05
CA GLU A 58 17.09 12.86 -9.41
C GLU A 58 15.94 13.71 -8.87
N LYS A 59 14.66 13.48 -9.24
CA LYS A 59 13.66 14.56 -9.06
C LYS A 59 12.45 14.36 -8.16
N ARG A 60 12.22 13.22 -7.52
CA ARG A 60 11.11 13.10 -6.55
C ARG A 60 11.48 12.32 -5.31
N THR A 61 12.16 13.02 -4.41
CA THR A 61 11.85 12.91 -2.99
C THR A 61 10.41 13.39 -2.77
N SER A 62 9.41 12.61 -3.19
CA SER A 62 8.12 12.71 -2.51
C SER A 62 8.43 12.48 -1.04
N ASP A 63 8.11 13.47 -0.20
CA ASP A 63 8.60 13.57 1.16
C ASP A 63 8.44 12.20 1.84
N LYS A 64 9.54 11.58 2.27
CA LYS A 64 9.50 10.17 2.76
C LYS A 64 8.46 9.95 3.86
N ARG A 65 8.14 11.04 4.57
CA ARG A 65 7.06 11.13 5.56
C ARG A 65 5.67 10.97 4.93
N VAL A 66 5.41 11.55 3.78
CA VAL A 66 4.15 11.43 3.04
C VAL A 66 3.93 9.99 2.57
N ILE A 67 4.93 9.35 1.96
CA ILE A 67 4.80 7.94 1.55
C ILE A 67 4.55 7.03 2.76
N LEU A 68 5.28 7.24 3.85
CA LEU A 68 5.11 6.44 5.07
C LEU A 68 3.75 6.68 5.73
N ALA A 69 3.29 7.93 5.79
CA ALA A 69 1.96 8.27 6.29
C ALA A 69 0.85 7.66 5.42
N LEU A 70 0.98 7.73 4.09
CA LEU A 70 0.03 7.11 3.17
C LEU A 70 -0.01 5.59 3.34
N THR A 71 1.17 4.96 3.52
CA THR A 71 1.26 3.51 3.70
C THR A 71 0.61 3.08 5.01
N LEU A 72 0.84 3.81 6.11
CA LEU A 72 0.23 3.54 7.40
C LEU A 72 -1.29 3.75 7.37
N LEU A 73 -1.76 4.86 6.79
CA LEU A 73 -3.19 5.12 6.63
C LEU A 73 -3.85 4.04 5.77
N ALA A 74 -3.25 3.70 4.64
CA ALA A 74 -3.74 2.65 3.77
C ALA A 74 -3.79 1.31 4.50
N PHE A 75 -2.74 0.96 5.25
CA PHE A 75 -2.71 -0.28 6.04
C PHE A 75 -3.83 -0.32 7.08
N VAL A 76 -4.01 0.73 7.87
CA VAL A 76 -5.03 0.76 8.93
C VAL A 76 -6.44 0.68 8.35
N ILE A 77 -6.72 1.45 7.30
CA ILE A 77 -8.02 1.47 6.62
C ILE A 77 -8.32 0.09 6.00
N ASN A 78 -7.36 -0.47 5.27
CA ASN A 78 -7.50 -1.77 4.61
C ASN A 78 -7.60 -2.92 5.62
N TYR A 79 -6.80 -2.90 6.68
CA TYR A 79 -6.87 -3.89 7.75
C TYR A 79 -8.23 -3.88 8.42
N TYR A 80 -8.77 -2.70 8.73
CA TYR A 80 -10.08 -2.58 9.35
C TYR A 80 -11.21 -3.02 8.41
N ALA A 81 -11.17 -2.61 7.14
CA ALA A 81 -12.15 -3.03 6.15
C ALA A 81 -12.18 -4.56 5.99
N LEU A 82 -11.00 -5.18 5.83
CA LEU A 82 -10.88 -6.61 5.59
C LEU A 82 -11.20 -7.44 6.85
N SER A 83 -10.76 -6.99 8.04
CA SER A 83 -11.07 -7.68 9.30
C SER A 83 -12.56 -7.62 9.64
N SER A 84 -13.20 -6.47 9.39
CA SER A 84 -14.64 -6.30 9.58
C SER A 84 -15.44 -7.16 8.59
N TYR A 85 -14.99 -7.24 7.33
CA TYR A 85 -15.64 -8.04 6.31
C TYR A 85 -15.50 -9.55 6.55
N LEU A 86 -14.27 -10.03 6.80
CA LEU A 86 -13.98 -11.46 7.00
C LEU A 86 -14.29 -11.96 8.42
N LYS A 87 -14.61 -11.05 9.36
CA LYS A 87 -14.71 -11.33 10.80
C LYS A 87 -13.49 -12.09 11.33
N ASN A 88 -12.32 -11.82 10.77
CA ASN A 88 -11.06 -12.51 11.07
C ASN A 88 -9.88 -11.52 11.05
N TYR A 89 -9.01 -11.62 12.04
CA TYR A 89 -7.86 -10.73 12.24
C TYR A 89 -6.57 -11.19 11.54
N PHE A 90 -6.45 -12.48 11.21
CA PHE A 90 -5.23 -13.06 10.63
C PHE A 90 -5.14 -12.91 9.11
N ALA A 91 -6.24 -13.16 8.40
CA ALA A 91 -6.27 -13.02 6.93
C ALA A 91 -5.92 -11.60 6.43
N PRO A 92 -6.41 -10.52 7.06
CA PRO A 92 -5.99 -9.15 6.72
C PRO A 92 -4.49 -8.92 6.92
N LEU A 93 -3.91 -9.49 7.98
CA LEU A 93 -2.49 -9.31 8.28
C LEU A 93 -1.60 -9.96 7.20
N LEU A 94 -1.98 -11.14 6.71
CA LEU A 94 -1.27 -11.85 5.63
C LEU A 94 -1.38 -11.14 4.28
N LEU A 95 -2.54 -10.56 3.99
CA LEU A 95 -2.80 -9.90 2.70
C LEU A 95 -2.20 -8.49 2.63
N VAL A 96 -2.39 -7.71 3.70
CA VAL A 96 -2.09 -6.27 3.77
C VAL A 96 -0.71 -6.03 4.39
N GLY A 97 -0.21 -6.96 5.22
CA GLY A 97 1.09 -6.87 5.90
C GLY A 97 2.31 -6.79 4.98
N PRO A 98 2.40 -7.57 3.88
CA PRO A 98 3.50 -7.44 2.92
C PRO A 98 3.58 -6.02 2.32
N GLY A 99 2.44 -5.38 2.06
CA GLY A 99 2.38 -3.99 1.59
C GLY A 99 2.93 -2.98 2.60
N LEU A 100 2.66 -3.18 3.90
CA LEU A 100 3.23 -2.36 4.97
C LEU A 100 4.75 -2.51 5.06
N LEU A 101 5.26 -3.75 5.06
CA LEU A 101 6.70 -4.05 5.11
C LEU A 101 7.46 -3.40 3.96
N VAL A 102 6.85 -3.44 2.78
CA VAL A 102 7.33 -2.79 1.57
C VAL A 102 7.41 -1.26 1.74
N GLY A 103 6.33 -0.61 2.17
CA GLY A 103 6.33 0.85 2.30
C GLY A 103 7.24 1.36 3.42
N LEU A 104 7.35 0.61 4.53
CA LEU A 104 8.34 0.85 5.58
C LEU A 104 9.76 0.77 5.04
N ARG A 105 10.08 -0.27 4.26
CA ARG A 105 11.41 -0.42 3.66
C ARG A 105 11.72 0.66 2.62
N ALA A 106 10.74 1.04 1.79
CA ALA A 106 10.88 2.15 0.86
C ALA A 106 11.19 3.48 1.57
N SER A 107 10.60 3.69 2.75
CA SER A 107 10.90 4.87 3.58
C SER A 107 12.26 4.79 4.29
N LEU A 108 12.61 3.63 4.85
CA LEU A 108 13.84 3.40 5.63
C LEU A 108 15.11 3.21 4.76
N GLY A 109 14.97 2.77 3.50
CA GLY A 109 16.03 2.26 2.63
C GLY A 109 17.07 3.26 2.12
N ARG A 110 17.13 4.50 2.61
CA ARG A 110 18.19 5.48 2.26
C ARG A 110 18.88 6.11 3.48
N ARG A 111 19.14 5.34 4.54
CA ARG A 111 19.84 5.87 5.74
C ARG A 111 21.31 5.49 5.91
N LYS A 112 21.96 4.77 4.99
CA LYS A 112 23.42 4.56 5.06
C LYS A 112 24.08 4.52 3.67
N ARG A 113 24.71 5.65 3.31
CA ARG A 113 26.05 5.76 2.69
C ARG A 113 26.44 7.24 2.61
N LYS A 114 26.55 7.87 3.78
CA LYS A 114 27.36 9.08 3.98
C LYS A 114 28.01 8.96 5.36
N SER A 115 29.17 8.33 5.39
CA SER A 115 30.25 8.60 6.33
C SER A 115 31.48 7.91 5.76
N LYS A 116 32.22 8.69 4.96
CA LYS A 116 33.67 8.90 5.07
C LYS A 116 34.48 7.69 4.60
#